data_AF-A0A438DCB3-F1
#
_entry.id   AF-A0A438DCB3-F1
#
_cell.length_a   1.000
_cell.length_b   1.000
_cell.length_c   1.000
_cell.angle_alpha   90.00
_cell.angle_beta   90.00
_cell.angle_gamma   90.00
#
_symmetry.space_group_name_H-M   'P 1'
#
loop_
_entity.id
_entity.type
_entity.pdbx_description
1 polymer ?
#
loop_
_entity_poly.entity_id
_entity_poly.type
_entity_poly.pdbx_seq_one_letter_code
_entity_poly.pdbx_strand_id
1 'polypeptide(L)'
;MSFVYELMQVMKENLIRQQVGDWIFKIIKDHWKKTLKHPLHAAAYFLNPRFQYRPRVGSDPDLIQAVHDVFAKLDPNVESIGQFGNEMEIENSVIERRLHQGQPWCLLNGGSCMGTKHLH
;
A
#
# COMPACT_ATOMS: atom_id res chain seq x y z
N MET A 1 7.87 -13.41 -3.75
CA MET A 1 7.84 -13.55 -2.28
C MET A 1 7.27 -12.28 -1.62
N SER A 2 5.99 -11.94 -1.81
CA SER A 2 5.35 -10.76 -1.18
C SER A 2 5.30 -10.86 0.35
N PHE A 3 5.23 -12.08 0.88
CA PHE A 3 5.26 -12.38 2.32
C PHE A 3 6.50 -11.85 3.05
N VAL A 4 7.64 -11.75 2.38
CA VAL A 4 8.89 -11.27 3.00
C VAL A 4 8.82 -9.77 3.29
N TYR A 5 8.13 -8.99 2.45
CA TYR A 5 7.86 -7.57 2.69
C TYR A 5 6.85 -7.36 3.82
N GLU A 6 5.80 -8.18 3.85
CA GLU A 6 4.84 -8.21 4.96
C GLU A 6 5.55 -8.46 6.32
N LEU A 7 6.42 -9.47 6.39
CA LEU A 7 7.19 -9.75 7.61
C LEU A 7 8.05 -8.57 8.06
N MET A 8 8.67 -7.87 7.11
CA MET A 8 9.48 -6.69 7.40
C MET A 8 8.63 -5.54 7.98
N GLN A 9 7.42 -5.33 7.44
CA GLN A 9 6.49 -4.31 7.96
C GLN A 9 5.99 -4.67 9.37
N VAL A 10 5.54 -5.91 9.57
CA VAL A 10 5.10 -6.41 10.89
C VAL A 10 6.23 -6.31 11.92
N MET A 11 7.46 -6.65 11.54
CA MET A 11 8.62 -6.53 12.44
C MET A 11 8.89 -5.07 12.81
N LYS A 12 8.87 -4.15 11.84
CA LYS A 12 9.03 -2.71 12.09
C LYS A 12 7.97 -2.20 13.09
N GLU A 13 6.71 -2.55 12.89
CA GLU A 13 5.62 -2.14 13.79
C GLU A 13 5.78 -2.73 15.19
N ASN A 14 6.19 -3.99 15.30
CA ASN A 14 6.43 -4.63 16.58
C ASN A 14 7.62 -4.02 17.34
N LEU A 15 8.72 -3.69 16.66
CA LEU A 15 9.85 -3.00 17.29
C LEU A 15 9.45 -1.63 17.85
N ILE A 16 8.67 -0.85 17.08
CA ILE A 16 8.15 0.44 17.52
C ILE A 16 7.26 0.26 18.77
N ARG A 17 6.35 -0.72 18.75
CA ARG A 17 5.46 -1.02 19.89
C ARG A 17 6.22 -1.46 21.14
N GLN A 18 7.29 -2.23 20.96
CA GLN A 18 8.10 -2.76 22.06
C GLN A 18 9.17 -1.76 22.54
N GLN A 19 9.27 -0.57 21.93
CA GLN A 19 10.31 0.43 22.24
C GLN A 19 11.73 -0.18 22.22
N VAL A 20 11.94 -1.14 21.33
CA VAL A 20 13.24 -1.79 21.15
C VAL A 20 14.20 -0.76 20.56
N GLY A 21 15.43 -0.72 21.09
CA GLY A 21 16.40 0.32 20.73
C GLY A 21 16.62 0.46 19.22
N ASP A 22 16.66 1.70 18.74
CA ASP A 22 16.76 2.07 17.32
C ASP A 22 17.94 1.41 16.58
N TRP A 23 19.00 1.06 17.31
CA TRP A 23 20.18 0.39 16.76
C TRP A 23 19.87 -1.00 16.19
N ILE A 24 18.93 -1.75 16.80
CA ILE A 24 18.52 -3.08 16.31
C ILE A 24 17.78 -2.94 14.98
N PHE A 25 16.84 -1.98 14.92
CA PHE A 25 16.13 -1.68 13.69
C PHE A 25 17.10 -1.25 12.56
N LYS A 26 18.14 -0.48 12.91
CA LYS A 26 19.18 -0.05 11.96
C LYS A 26 19.92 -1.24 11.35
N ILE A 27 20.35 -2.22 12.15
CA ILE A 27 21.05 -3.42 11.66
C ILE A 27 20.15 -4.22 10.70
N ILE A 28 18.91 -4.47 11.11
CA ILE A 28 17.93 -5.21 10.30
C ILE A 28 17.66 -4.48 8.98
N LYS A 29 17.45 -3.16 9.03
CA LYS A 29 17.20 -2.33 7.84
C LYS A 29 18.38 -2.32 6.89
N ASP A 30 19.61 -2.31 7.41
CA ASP A 30 20.83 -2.34 6.60
C ASP A 30 20.98 -3.65 5.84
N HIS A 31 20.76 -4.78 6.54
CA HIS A 31 20.77 -6.10 5.91
C HIS A 31 19.66 -6.24 4.88
N TRP A 32 18.44 -5.84 5.23
CA TRP A 32 17.29 -5.82 4.32
C TRP A 32 17.58 -5.09 3.01
N LYS A 33 18.16 -3.88 3.09
CA LYS A 33 18.49 -3.07 1.92
C LYS A 33 19.53 -3.73 1.02
N LYS A 34 20.49 -4.47 1.60
CA LYS A 34 21.59 -5.10 0.85
C LYS A 34 21.18 -6.41 0.18
N THR A 35 20.28 -7.17 0.78
CA THR A 35 19.99 -8.55 0.34
C THR A 35 18.58 -8.77 -0.21
N LEU A 36 17.56 -8.17 0.40
CA LEU A 36 16.16 -8.55 0.17
C LEU A 36 15.33 -7.45 -0.51
N LYS A 37 15.78 -6.19 -0.46
CA LYS A 37 15.10 -5.09 -1.13
C LYS A 37 15.28 -5.19 -2.65
N HIS A 38 14.25 -5.67 -3.34
CA HIS A 38 14.20 -5.65 -4.80
C HIS A 38 12.92 -4.93 -5.26
N PRO A 39 13.00 -3.97 -6.20
CA PRO A 39 11.83 -3.22 -6.67
C PRO A 39 10.67 -4.12 -7.12
N LEU A 40 10.97 -5.22 -7.83
CA LEU A 40 9.95 -6.20 -8.25
C LEU A 40 9.21 -6.85 -7.07
N HIS A 41 9.89 -7.10 -5.95
CA HIS A 41 9.26 -7.69 -4.77
C HIS A 41 8.37 -6.67 -4.03
N ALA A 42 8.82 -5.42 -3.96
CA ALA A 42 8.03 -4.32 -3.40
C ALA A 42 6.77 -4.05 -4.25
N ALA A 43 6.90 -3.97 -5.57
CA ALA A 43 5.78 -3.83 -6.48
C ALA A 43 4.82 -5.03 -6.40
N ALA A 44 5.35 -6.27 -6.33
CA ALA A 44 4.52 -7.46 -6.16
C ALA A 44 3.81 -7.53 -4.80
N TYR A 45 4.37 -6.93 -3.75
CA TYR A 45 3.69 -6.77 -2.46
C TYR A 45 2.56 -5.73 -2.57
N PHE A 46 2.85 -4.58 -3.18
CA PHE A 46 1.89 -3.49 -3.39
C PHE A 46 0.67 -3.93 -4.20
N LEU A 47 0.90 -4.60 -5.33
CA LEU A 47 -0.16 -5.07 -6.25
C LEU A 47 -0.89 -6.33 -5.77
N ASN A 48 -0.52 -6.87 -4.61
CA ASN A 48 -1.19 -8.06 -4.09
C ASN A 48 -2.50 -7.66 -3.40
N PRO A 49 -3.68 -8.10 -3.89
CA PRO A 49 -4.97 -7.68 -3.32
C PRO A 49 -5.13 -8.02 -1.84
N ARG A 50 -4.41 -9.05 -1.35
CA ARG A 50 -4.40 -9.43 0.08
C ARG A 50 -3.77 -8.36 0.97
N PHE A 51 -2.86 -7.56 0.44
CA PHE A 51 -2.09 -6.55 1.19
C PHE A 51 -2.41 -5.12 0.77
N GLN A 52 -2.82 -4.88 -0.48
CA GLN A 52 -3.07 -3.56 -1.06
C GLN A 52 -4.04 -2.71 -0.23
N TYR A 53 -5.12 -3.32 0.26
CA TYR A 53 -6.16 -2.63 1.04
C TYR A 53 -5.84 -2.52 2.53
N ARG A 54 -4.65 -2.96 2.97
CA ARG A 54 -4.25 -2.74 4.36
C ARG A 54 -3.91 -1.27 4.57
N PRO A 55 -4.22 -0.72 5.77
CA PRO A 55 -3.81 0.62 6.12
C PRO A 55 -2.32 0.82 5.86
N ARG A 56 -1.94 1.97 5.30
CA ARG A 56 -0.56 2.39 5.00
C ARG A 56 0.11 1.74 3.80
N VAL A 57 -0.40 0.65 3.22
CA VAL A 57 0.23 0.03 2.03
C VAL A 57 0.01 0.89 0.78
N GLY A 58 -1.24 1.30 0.53
CA GLY A 58 -1.62 2.13 -0.62
C GLY A 58 -1.03 3.55 -0.62
N SER A 59 -0.52 4.02 0.52
CA SER A 59 0.05 5.37 0.69
C SER A 59 1.56 5.34 1.00
N ASP A 60 2.21 4.17 0.94
CA ASP A 60 3.65 4.07 1.20
C ASP A 60 4.43 4.56 -0.04
N PRO A 61 5.12 5.71 0.03
CA PRO A 61 5.84 6.26 -1.12
C PRO A 61 6.97 5.34 -1.59
N ASP A 62 7.58 4.53 -0.71
CA ASP A 62 8.61 3.58 -1.11
C ASP A 62 8.04 2.45 -1.97
N LEU A 63 6.78 2.05 -1.72
CA LEU A 63 6.11 1.01 -2.49
C LEU A 63 5.58 1.55 -3.82
N ILE A 64 5.00 2.75 -3.81
CA ILE A 64 4.56 3.45 -5.02
C ILE A 64 5.77 3.65 -5.96
N GLN A 65 6.88 4.17 -5.44
CA GLN A 65 8.11 4.32 -6.21
C GLN A 65 8.62 3.00 -6.78
N ALA A 66 8.55 1.91 -6.01
CA ALA A 66 8.98 0.60 -6.51
C ALA A 66 8.12 0.09 -7.66
N VAL A 67 6.82 0.40 -7.68
CA VAL A 67 5.95 0.11 -8.83
C VAL A 67 6.42 0.92 -10.04
N HIS A 68 6.64 2.23 -9.89
CA HIS A 68 7.17 3.07 -10.97
C HIS A 68 8.50 2.54 -11.51
N ASP A 69 9.45 2.17 -10.65
CA ASP A 69 10.77 1.66 -11.03
C ASP A 69 10.68 0.35 -11.84
N VAL A 70 9.73 -0.52 -11.49
CA VAL A 70 9.51 -1.78 -12.21
C VAL A 70 8.89 -1.50 -13.56
N PHE A 71 7.85 -0.66 -13.62
CA PHE A 71 7.19 -0.31 -14.87
C PHE A 71 8.14 0.41 -15.84
N ALA A 72 8.94 1.38 -15.36
CA ALA A 72 9.92 2.10 -16.17
C ALA A 72 11.00 1.17 -16.77
N LYS A 73 11.30 0.05 -16.12
CA LYS A 73 12.19 -0.98 -16.66
C LYS A 73 11.52 -1.90 -17.67
N LEU A 74 10.22 -2.15 -17.51
CA LEU A 74 9.46 -3.03 -18.40
C LEU A 74 9.08 -2.33 -19.70
N ASP A 75 8.70 -1.06 -19.63
CA ASP A 75 8.38 -0.23 -20.78
C ASP A 75 8.95 1.19 -20.59
N PRO A 76 10.17 1.45 -21.08
CA PRO A 76 10.82 2.75 -20.91
C PRO A 76 10.15 3.90 -21.67
N ASN A 77 9.27 3.61 -22.64
CA ASN A 77 8.70 4.60 -23.55
C ASN A 77 7.31 5.09 -23.14
N VAL A 78 6.70 4.53 -22.09
CA VAL A 78 5.35 4.89 -21.71
C VAL A 78 5.36 6.13 -20.78
N GLU A 79 4.94 7.27 -21.32
CA GLU A 79 4.91 8.56 -20.62
C GLU A 79 3.88 8.61 -19.47
N SER A 80 2.91 7.68 -19.45
CA SER A 80 1.80 7.67 -18.48
C SER A 80 2.15 7.09 -17.11
N ILE A 81 3.33 6.48 -16.92
CA ILE A 81 3.72 5.89 -15.61
C ILE A 81 3.69 6.93 -14.50
N GLY A 82 3.99 8.21 -14.77
CA GLY A 82 3.98 9.27 -13.75
C GLY A 82 2.62 9.61 -13.15
N GLN A 83 1.51 9.11 -13.71
CA GLN A 83 0.15 9.38 -13.24
C GLN A 83 -0.34 8.42 -12.15
N PHE A 84 0.27 7.22 -12.06
CA PHE A 84 -0.20 6.13 -11.21
C PHE A 84 -0.23 6.45 -9.70
N GLY A 85 0.75 7.21 -9.20
CA GLY A 85 0.81 7.60 -7.78
C GLY A 85 -0.19 8.69 -7.41
N ASN A 86 -0.41 9.65 -8.31
CA ASN A 86 -1.30 10.79 -8.06
C ASN A 86 -2.77 10.36 -8.04
N GLU A 87 -3.16 9.39 -8.87
CA GLU A 87 -4.52 8.87 -8.93
C GLU A 87 -4.94 8.17 -7.62
N MET A 88 -4.06 7.38 -7.01
CA MET A 88 -4.35 6.70 -5.74
C MET A 88 -4.41 7.65 -4.54
N GLU A 89 -3.58 8.69 -4.48
CA GLU A 89 -3.69 9.70 -3.41
C GLU A 89 -5.00 10.48 -3.53
N ILE A 90 -5.39 10.85 -4.75
CA ILE A 90 -6.69 11.49 -5.02
C ILE A 90 -7.83 10.57 -4.64
N GLU A 91 -7.83 9.30 -5.08
CA GLU A 91 -8.88 8.34 -4.80
C GLU A 91 -9.04 8.08 -3.30
N ASN A 92 -7.95 7.84 -2.57
CA ASN A 92 -7.99 7.67 -1.12
C ASN A 92 -8.52 8.93 -0.41
N SER A 93 -8.10 10.13 -0.83
CA SER A 93 -8.61 11.38 -0.24
C SER A 93 -10.10 11.61 -0.53
N VAL A 94 -10.59 11.17 -1.69
CA VAL A 94 -11.99 11.27 -2.09
C VAL A 94 -12.84 10.25 -1.33
N ILE A 95 -12.37 9.01 -1.18
CA ILE A 95 -13.03 7.96 -0.41
C ILE A 95 -13.15 8.38 1.06
N GLU A 96 -12.06 8.85 1.68
CA GLU A 96 -12.07 9.33 3.08
C GLU A 96 -13.05 10.50 3.27
N ARG A 97 -13.01 11.52 2.39
CA ARG A 97 -13.97 12.63 2.46
C ARG A 97 -15.43 12.18 2.32
N ARG A 98 -15.71 11.21 1.45
CA ARG A 98 -17.07 10.72 1.20
C ARG A 98 -17.59 9.82 2.33
N LEU A 99 -16.70 9.03 2.95
CA LEU A 99 -17.01 8.28 4.18
C LEU A 99 -17.29 9.23 5.35
N HIS A 100 -16.51 10.31 5.50
CA HIS A 100 -16.78 11.36 6.49
C HIS A 100 -18.11 12.11 6.26
N GLN A 101 -18.59 12.15 5.01
CA GLN A 101 -19.91 12.69 4.65
C GLN A 101 -21.04 11.67 4.81
N GLY A 102 -20.77 10.48 5.34
CA GLY A 102 -21.78 9.45 5.60
C GLY A 102 -22.25 8.69 4.35
N GLN A 103 -21.49 8.72 3.24
CA GLN A 103 -21.86 7.98 2.04
C GLN A 103 -21.60 6.46 2.23
N PRO A 104 -22.57 5.60 1.90
CA PRO A 104 -22.41 4.14 1.96
C PRO A 104 -21.30 3.64 1.02
N TRP A 105 -20.41 2.78 1.55
CA TRP A 105 -19.25 2.25 0.82
C TRP A 105 -19.62 1.52 -0.48
N CYS A 106 -20.80 0.91 -0.55
CA CYS A 106 -21.31 0.23 -1.75
C CYS A 106 -21.49 1.17 -2.96
N LEU A 107 -21.86 2.44 -2.76
CA LEU A 107 -22.02 3.42 -3.84
C LEU A 107 -20.68 3.87 -4.44
N LEU A 108 -19.56 3.69 -3.72
CA LEU A 108 -18.24 4.17 -4.15
C LEU A 108 -17.57 3.22 -5.14
N ASN A 109 -17.88 1.92 -5.09
CA ASN A 109 -17.28 0.88 -5.95
C ASN A 109 -18.24 0.32 -7.01
N GLY A 110 -19.30 1.05 -7.35
CA GLY A 110 -20.29 0.62 -8.35
C GLY A 110 -21.13 -0.61 -7.94
N GLY A 111 -21.15 -0.96 -6.66
CA GLY A 111 -21.94 -2.06 -6.12
C GLY A 111 -23.38 -1.64 -5.85
N SER A 112 -24.34 -2.52 -6.14
CA SER A 112 -25.75 -2.27 -5.80
C SER A 112 -25.94 -2.37 -4.28
N CYS A 113 -26.32 -1.26 -3.63
CA CYS A 113 -26.68 -1.26 -2.21
C CYS A 113 -28.04 -1.96 -2.07
N MET A 114 -28.06 -3.25 -1.70
CA MET A 114 -29.31 -3.89 -1.28
C MET A 114 -29.79 -3.25 0.02
N GLY A 115 -30.92 -2.55 -0.05
CA GLY A 115 -31.53 -1.88 1.09
C GLY A 115 -31.95 -2.87 2.17
N THR A 116 -31.44 -2.71 3.37
CA THR A 116 -32.02 -3.28 4.59
C THR A 116 -33.36 -2.60 4.82
N LYS A 117 -34.45 -3.26 4.42
CA LYS A 117 -35.79 -2.91 4.86
C LYS A 117 -35.80 -2.99 6.38
N HIS A 118 -36.09 -1.87 7.03
CA HIS A 118 -36.34 -1.78 8.46
C HIS A 118 -37.39 -2.85 8.84
N LEU A 119 -37.00 -3.81 9.66
CA LEU A 119 -37.95 -4.58 10.46
C LEU A 119 -38.51 -3.64 11.52
N HIS A 120 -39.84 -3.51 11.53
CA HIS A 120 -40.63 -3.02 12.64
C HIS A 120 -41.75 -4.03 12.90
#